data_AF-A0A942FDG3-F1
#
_entry.id   AF-A0A942FDG3-F1
#
_cell.length_a   1.000
_cell.length_b   1.000
_cell.length_c   1.000
_cell.angle_alpha   90.00
_cell.angle_beta   90.00
_cell.angle_gamma   90.00
#
_symmetry.space_group_name_H-M   'P 1'
#
loop_
_entity.id
_entity.type
_entity.pdbx_description
1 polymer ?
#
loop_
_entity_poly.entity_id
_entity_poly.type
_entity_poly.pdbx_seq_one_letter_code
_entity_poly.pdbx_strand_id
1 'polypeptide(L)'
;MPHHSSLKQARRNLSLSLQDTAYLLDTDISNLSKYEYGKLTPSARIVVGYHLITKTPLEELMKYHSFGVRDTLIERVEGLIEELNNGPANGKNQHRKEVLKTILQNIKYK
;
A
#
# COMPACT_ATOMS: atom_id res chain seq x y z
N MET A 1 7.93 10.35 -19.97
CA MET A 1 9.23 10.13 -19.29
C MET A 1 9.20 8.77 -18.62
N PRO A 2 10.27 7.96 -18.62
CA PRO A 2 10.24 6.68 -17.92
C PRO A 2 10.17 6.97 -16.42
N HIS A 3 9.03 6.68 -15.79
CA HIS A 3 8.89 6.82 -14.35
C HIS A 3 9.86 5.86 -13.67
N HIS A 4 10.92 6.38 -13.06
CA HIS A 4 11.77 5.58 -12.17
C HIS A 4 10.95 5.23 -10.93
N SER A 5 10.82 3.92 -10.62
CA SER A 5 10.20 3.49 -9.37
C SER A 5 10.94 4.11 -8.18
N SER A 6 10.21 4.61 -7.18
CA SER A 6 10.77 5.15 -5.94
C SER A 6 11.76 4.15 -5.28
N LEU A 7 11.54 2.85 -5.46
CA LEU A 7 12.42 1.79 -4.95
C LEU A 7 13.80 1.82 -5.61
N LYS A 8 13.85 1.95 -6.94
CA LYS A 8 15.11 2.00 -7.70
C LYS A 8 15.95 3.20 -7.30
N GLN A 9 15.29 4.36 -7.12
CA GLN A 9 15.95 5.58 -6.70
C GLN A 9 16.48 5.45 -5.26
N ALA A 10 15.65 4.95 -4.34
CA ALA A 10 16.03 4.71 -2.96
C ALA A 10 17.27 3.82 -2.83
N ARG A 11 17.36 2.73 -3.59
CA ARG A 11 18.56 1.87 -3.63
C ARG A 11 19.79 2.61 -4.17
N ARG A 12 19.64 3.32 -5.28
CA ARG A 12 20.74 4.03 -5.95
C ARG A 12 21.32 5.16 -5.10
N ASN A 13 20.51 5.79 -4.26
CA ASN A 13 20.98 6.83 -3.34
C ASN A 13 21.97 6.30 -2.29
N LEU A 14 21.96 4.99 -2.01
CA LEU A 14 22.94 4.31 -1.16
C LEU A 14 24.04 3.58 -1.94
N SER A 15 24.08 3.71 -3.26
CA SER A 15 24.99 2.95 -4.14
C SER A 15 24.92 1.43 -3.97
N LEU A 16 23.79 0.91 -3.48
CA LEU A 16 23.60 -0.53 -3.30
C LEU A 16 23.41 -1.23 -4.65
N SER A 17 24.08 -2.36 -4.82
CA SER A 17 23.86 -3.19 -5.99
C SER A 17 22.47 -3.84 -5.93
N LEU A 18 21.92 -4.18 -7.09
CA LEU A 18 20.65 -4.91 -7.15
C LEU A 18 20.77 -6.29 -6.48
N GLN A 19 21.95 -6.92 -6.59
CA GLN A 19 22.25 -8.22 -5.99
C GLN A 19 22.27 -8.16 -4.46
N ASP A 20 22.97 -7.19 -3.87
CA ASP A 20 23.03 -7.02 -2.42
C ASP A 20 21.64 -6.71 -1.86
N THR A 21 20.89 -5.87 -2.55
CA THR A 21 19.53 -5.52 -2.13
C THR A 21 18.60 -6.74 -2.19
N ALA A 22 18.74 -7.58 -3.23
CA ALA A 22 17.96 -8.80 -3.35
C ALA A 22 18.28 -9.79 -2.23
N TYR A 23 19.56 -9.94 -1.90
CA TYR A 23 20.02 -10.74 -0.76
C TYR A 23 19.47 -10.22 0.58
N LEU A 24 19.58 -8.91 0.85
CA LEU A 24 19.08 -8.29 2.08
C LEU A 24 17.55 -8.40 2.24
N LEU A 25 16.83 -8.41 1.13
CA LEU A 25 15.37 -8.50 1.10
C LEU A 25 14.84 -9.93 0.97
N ASP A 26 15.72 -10.92 0.96
CA ASP A 26 15.39 -12.34 0.79
C ASP A 26 14.49 -12.56 -0.44
N THR A 27 14.94 -12.09 -1.61
CA THR A 27 14.19 -12.18 -2.86
C THR A 27 15.10 -12.39 -4.07
N ASP A 28 14.54 -12.91 -5.16
CA ASP A 28 15.29 -13.07 -6.40
C ASP A 28 15.60 -11.72 -7.06
N ILE A 29 16.82 -11.58 -7.57
CA ILE A 29 17.28 -10.41 -8.34
C ILE A 29 16.33 -10.10 -9.51
N SER A 30 15.80 -11.14 -10.16
CA SER A 30 14.83 -11.00 -11.25
C SER A 30 13.51 -10.36 -10.80
N ASN A 31 13.00 -10.77 -9.64
CA ASN A 31 11.79 -10.19 -9.06
C ASN A 31 12.04 -8.76 -8.59
N LEU A 32 13.18 -8.53 -7.92
CA LEU A 32 13.59 -7.19 -7.48
C LEU A 32 13.71 -6.21 -8.65
N SER A 33 14.31 -6.64 -9.76
CA SER A 33 14.36 -5.87 -11.00
C SER A 33 12.95 -5.51 -11.47
N LYS A 34 12.05 -6.49 -11.60
CA LYS A 34 10.66 -6.24 -12.03
C LYS A 34 9.94 -5.26 -11.12
N TYR A 35 10.14 -5.33 -9.80
CA TYR A 35 9.61 -4.36 -8.83
C TYR A 35 10.14 -2.94 -9.10
N GLU A 36 11.45 -2.79 -9.30
CA GLU A 36 12.11 -1.51 -9.57
C GLU A 36 11.75 -0.88 -10.94
N TYR A 37 11.27 -1.69 -11.88
CA TYR A 37 10.78 -1.23 -13.18
C TYR A 37 9.25 -1.11 -13.25
N GLY A 38 8.52 -1.38 -12.15
CA GLY A 38 7.06 -1.35 -12.13
C GLY A 38 6.40 -2.44 -12.98
N LYS A 39 7.14 -3.49 -13.35
CA LYS A 39 6.63 -4.64 -14.11
C LYS A 39 5.94 -5.67 -13.22
N LEU A 40 6.18 -5.60 -11.91
CA LEU A 40 5.56 -6.43 -10.90
C LEU A 40 5.32 -5.56 -9.66
N THR A 41 4.22 -5.80 -8.96
CA THR A 41 3.91 -5.10 -7.71
C THR A 41 4.69 -5.73 -6.57
N PRO A 42 5.59 -5.00 -5.87
CA PRO A 42 6.28 -5.55 -4.71
C PRO A 42 5.33 -5.79 -3.55
N SER A 43 5.61 -6.82 -2.76
CA SER A 43 4.86 -7.09 -1.54
C SER A 43 5.14 -6.01 -0.49
N ALA A 44 4.25 -5.89 0.51
CA ALA A 44 4.46 -4.98 1.64
C ALA A 44 5.80 -5.25 2.36
N ARG A 45 6.22 -6.53 2.45
CA ARG A 45 7.52 -6.90 3.01
C ARG A 45 8.68 -6.26 2.26
N ILE A 46 8.66 -6.30 0.92
CA ILE A 46 9.69 -5.67 0.09
C ILE A 46 9.71 -4.15 0.33
N VAL A 47 8.54 -3.50 0.31
CA VAL A 47 8.44 -2.05 0.50
C VAL A 47 8.94 -1.62 1.88
N VAL A 48 8.57 -2.34 2.94
CA VAL A 48 9.08 -2.10 4.31
C VAL A 48 10.58 -2.36 4.39
N GLY A 49 11.08 -3.41 3.76
CA GLY A 49 12.52 -3.70 3.72
C GLY A 49 13.32 -2.57 3.06
N TYR A 50 12.84 -2.03 1.94
CA TYR A 50 13.42 -0.83 1.33
C TYR A 50 13.43 0.34 2.31
N HIS A 51 12.30 0.64 2.96
CA HIS A 51 12.23 1.71 3.96
C HIS A 51 13.29 1.55 5.06
N LEU A 52 13.47 0.34 5.59
CA LEU A 52 14.43 0.07 6.66
C LEU A 52 15.88 0.24 6.21
N ILE A 53 16.22 -0.24 5.00
CA ILE A 53 17.57 -0.20 4.43
C ILE A 53 17.93 1.22 3.99
N THR A 54 17.04 1.89 3.24
CA THR A 54 17.35 3.17 2.59
C THR A 54 16.99 4.39 3.42
N LYS A 55 16.24 4.19 4.52
CA LYS A 55 15.61 5.27 5.32
C LYS A 55 14.69 6.17 4.49
N THR A 56 14.30 5.74 3.30
CA THR A 56 13.33 6.46 2.46
C THR A 56 11.96 6.40 3.12
N PRO A 57 11.23 7.52 3.28
CA PRO A 57 9.90 7.52 3.88
C PRO A 57 8.97 6.50 3.21
N LEU A 58 8.25 5.71 4.03
CA LEU A 58 7.40 4.63 3.53
C LEU A 58 6.34 5.15 2.55
N GLU A 59 5.78 6.31 2.85
CA GLU A 59 4.83 7.05 2.02
C GLU A 59 5.39 7.39 0.62
N GLU A 60 6.69 7.62 0.48
CA GLU A 60 7.33 7.84 -0.83
C GLU A 60 7.47 6.55 -1.64
N LEU A 61 7.72 5.44 -0.96
CA LEU A 61 7.84 4.11 -1.58
C LEU A 61 6.47 3.52 -1.94
N MET A 62 5.42 3.89 -1.21
CA MET A 62 4.07 3.39 -1.38
C MET A 62 3.23 4.14 -2.42
N LYS A 63 3.71 5.27 -2.98
CA LYS A 63 2.94 6.11 -3.92
C LYS A 63 2.26 5.33 -5.05
N TYR A 64 2.91 4.27 -5.53
CA TYR A 64 2.40 3.42 -6.60
C TYR A 64 1.51 2.28 -6.10
N HIS A 65 1.65 1.86 -4.84
CA HIS A 65 0.86 0.81 -4.20
C HIS A 65 -0.46 1.31 -3.63
N SER A 66 -0.53 2.60 -3.27
CA SER A 66 -1.74 3.21 -2.73
C SER A 66 -2.77 3.56 -3.82
N PHE A 67 -2.38 3.52 -5.09
CA PHE A 67 -3.26 3.92 -6.19
C PHE A 67 -4.47 2.97 -6.28
N GLY A 68 -5.67 3.52 -6.13
CA GLY A 68 -6.92 2.75 -6.15
C GLY A 68 -7.25 1.96 -4.87
N VAL A 69 -6.31 1.78 -3.93
CA VAL A 69 -6.60 1.13 -2.64
C VAL A 69 -7.58 1.97 -1.83
N ARG A 70 -7.37 3.29 -1.81
CA ARG A 70 -8.26 4.25 -1.14
C ARG A 70 -9.68 4.16 -1.70
N ASP A 71 -9.81 4.24 -3.02
CA ASP A 71 -11.11 4.24 -3.71
C ASP A 71 -11.83 2.92 -3.50
N THR A 72 -11.13 1.79 -3.65
CA THR A 72 -11.67 0.46 -3.35
C THR A 72 -12.17 0.36 -1.91
N LEU A 73 -11.41 0.86 -0.94
CA LEU A 73 -11.84 0.84 0.46
C LEU A 73 -13.07 1.73 0.71
N ILE A 74 -13.14 2.90 0.08
CA ILE A 74 -14.30 3.78 0.15
C ILE A 74 -15.54 3.05 -0.38
N GLU A 75 -15.47 2.50 -1.58
CA GLU A 75 -16.59 1.77 -2.21
C GLU A 75 -17.06 0.60 -1.33
N ARG A 76 -16.12 -0.17 -0.77
CA ARG A 76 -16.45 -1.31 0.09
C ARG A 76 -17.08 -0.90 1.41
N VAL A 77 -16.62 0.19 2.02
CA VAL A 77 -17.20 0.72 3.26
C VAL A 77 -18.60 1.26 2.99
N GLU A 78 -18.81 1.99 1.90
CA GLU A 78 -20.11 2.52 1.51
C GLU A 78 -21.11 1.39 1.23
N GLY A 79 -20.72 0.37 0.46
CA GLY A 79 -21.55 -0.80 0.20
C GLY A 79 -21.93 -1.55 1.48
N LEU A 80 -20.99 -1.72 2.42
CA LEU A 80 -21.29 -2.38 3.69
C LEU A 80 -22.24 -1.55 4.58
N ILE A 81 -22.17 -0.22 4.53
CA ILE A 81 -23.12 0.65 5.22
C ILE A 81 -24.52 0.47 4.61
N GLU A 82 -24.62 0.39 3.29
CA GLU A 82 -25.89 0.16 2.57
C GLU A 82 -26.51 -1.19 2.92
N GLU A 83 -25.72 -2.28 2.91
CA GLU A 83 -26.18 -3.61 3.36
C GLU A 83 -26.73 -3.58 4.78
N LEU A 84 -26.07 -2.86 5.70
CA LEU A 84 -26.55 -2.72 7.08
C LEU A 84 -27.79 -1.83 7.20
N ASN A 85 -28.01 -0.91 6.27
CA ASN A 85 -29.23 -0.10 6.20
C ASN A 85 -30.42 -0.90 5.70
N ASN A 86 -30.19 -1.87 4.81
CA ASN A 86 -31.22 -2.78 4.31
C ASN A 86 -31.49 -3.98 5.24
N GLY A 87 -30.61 -4.22 6.23
CA GLY A 87 -30.73 -5.29 7.21
C GLY A 87 -31.52 -4.93 8.48
N PRO A 88 -31.59 -5.84 9.46
CA PRO A 88 -32.32 -5.64 10.71
C PRO A 88 -31.78 -4.47 11.54
N ALA A 89 -32.68 -3.60 12.00
CA ALA A 89 -32.38 -2.52 12.93
C ALA A 89 -32.19 -3.07 14.34
N ASN A 90 -30.96 -3.52 14.65
CA ASN A 90 -30.55 -3.93 15.99
C ASN A 90 -29.32 -3.15 16.45
N GLY A 91 -29.10 -3.11 17.77
CA GLY A 91 -27.98 -2.36 18.36
C GLY A 91 -26.60 -2.78 17.84
N LYS A 92 -26.43 -4.07 17.49
CA LYS A 92 -25.19 -4.58 16.89
C LYS A 92 -24.91 -3.97 15.52
N ASN A 93 -25.92 -3.91 14.64
CA ASN A 93 -25.79 -3.30 13.32
C ASN A 93 -25.63 -1.79 13.42
N GLN A 94 -26.28 -1.14 14.36
CA GLN A 94 -26.10 0.29 14.62
C GLN A 94 -24.66 0.62 15.01
N HIS A 95 -24.09 -0.13 15.97
CA HIS A 95 -22.70 0.06 16.37
C HIS A 95 -21.72 -0.16 15.19
N ARG A 96 -21.95 -1.19 14.37
CA ARG A 96 -21.14 -1.43 13.16
C ARG A 96 -21.20 -0.24 12.19
N LYS A 97 -22.38 0.35 11.97
CA LYS A 97 -22.52 1.53 11.09
C LYS A 97 -21.72 2.72 11.61
N GLU A 98 -21.73 2.96 12.92
CA GLU A 98 -20.97 4.05 13.54
C GLU A 98 -19.46 3.88 13.29
N VAL A 99 -18.94 2.67 13.54
CA VAL A 99 -17.53 2.34 13.26
C VAL A 99 -17.19 2.55 11.78
N LEU A 100 -18.06 2.09 10.87
CA LEU A 100 -17.84 2.24 9.43
C LEU A 100 -17.87 3.70 8.98
N LYS A 101 -18.73 4.54 9.56
CA LYS A 101 -18.74 5.99 9.30
C LYS A 101 -17.44 6.65 9.76
N THR A 102 -16.89 6.27 10.92
CA THR A 102 -15.59 6.77 11.38
C THR A 102 -14.46 6.34 10.44
N ILE A 103 -14.47 5.09 9.98
CA ILE A 103 -13.49 4.60 8.99
C ILE A 103 -13.59 5.41 7.70
N LEU A 104 -14.80 5.63 7.18
CA LEU A 104 -15.02 6.42 5.97
C LEU A 104 -14.47 7.85 6.10
N GLN A 105 -14.67 8.48 7.26
CA GLN A 105 -14.11 9.81 7.55
C GLN A 105 -12.58 9.80 7.55
N ASN A 106 -11.96 8.82 8.21
CA ASN A 106 -10.51 8.68 8.23
C ASN A 106 -9.92 8.48 6.82
N ILE A 107 -10.63 7.75 5.96
CA ILE A 107 -10.14 7.48 4.60
C ILE A 107 -10.39 8.66 3.68
N LYS A 108 -11.48 9.45 3.83
CA LYS A 108 -11.79 10.58 2.91
C LYS A 108 -11.09 11.89 3.24
N TYR A 109 -10.80 12.16 4.51
CA TYR A 109 -10.40 13.51 4.97
C TYR A 109 -9.07 13.58 5.71
N LYS A 110 -8.36 12.46 5.86
CA LYS A 110 -6.92 12.42 6.13
C LYS A 110 -6.16 12.01 4.87
#